data_AF-A0A7S2M0R1-F1
#
_entry.id   AF-A0A7S2M0R1-F1
#
_cell.length_a   1.000
_cell.length_b   1.000
_cell.length_c   1.000
_cell.angle_alpha   90.00
_cell.angle_beta   90.00
_cell.angle_gamma   90.00
#
_symmetry.space_group_name_H-M   'P 1'
#
loop_
_entity.id
_entity.type
_entity.pdbx_description
1 polymer ?
#
loop_
_entity_poly.entity_id
_entity_poly.type
_entity_poly.pdbx_seq_one_letter_code
_entity_poly.pdbx_strand_id
1 'polypeptide(L)'
;GAAAASVAPTARDGLEGPRGDGGAEEACVCRMGSLLLDIHDFEKATETALALEERLPLGPDRLALMRSRLALTKRRSQASSPLLKSAHIEPSRNDANTALEEQINLQESRWDLSQRGLSAFGDILTQGGAQACVTSMYYYLPLVLLWQDGEEDKSALCSVADAPSQSLLREAKRLGTRGLHDLADLLCGRHGLVPKALRHRLINQWLRHPALRPATCPEGLDRVEEACLQQLAVHMSDSGSAPYFRAGASVEAKEAMLQGNAAPAAASHIFRQAPVELLCLERVACVATPRHRRMCRDVPKEAREDVISRCRFLLQMVFTKETSVSYDAKCRALSVLFRIASPHEISAAYRFPVEDLIGIWKHYFYMDIFERLGVPQDFKRFYECSKAGLARSLWRQHQADSQKVQAVAALCLDFSVNDSRFWASILQSLQGHRLHDFLRDVLVALHEGLIADLPHDPGLSAALAGLITEPAAALKAWACAGAASQPPCTA
;
A
#
# COMPACT_ATOMS: atom_id res chain seq x y z
N GLY A 1 -46.65 51.79 -7.65
CA GLY A 1 -45.42 50.99 -7.42
C GLY A 1 -45.46 50.51 -5.99
N ALA A 2 -45.79 49.24 -5.76
CA ALA A 2 -44.84 48.11 -5.72
C ALA A 2 -43.95 48.23 -4.46
N ALA A 3 -44.43 47.85 -3.27
CA ALA A 3 -44.73 46.51 -2.73
C ALA A 3 -43.49 45.83 -2.13
N ALA A 4 -43.46 45.82 -0.80
CA ALA A 4 -42.48 45.15 0.05
C ALA A 4 -42.76 43.64 0.09
N ALA A 5 -41.70 42.84 -0.08
CA ALA A 5 -41.76 41.39 -0.09
C ALA A 5 -41.56 40.80 1.32
N SER A 6 -42.49 39.92 1.66
CA SER A 6 -42.57 39.08 2.86
C SER A 6 -41.48 38.01 2.88
N VAL A 7 -40.81 37.89 4.02
CA VAL A 7 -39.83 36.84 4.36
C VAL A 7 -40.59 35.58 4.79
N ALA A 8 -40.29 34.45 4.14
CA ALA A 8 -40.77 33.11 4.51
C ALA A 8 -39.66 32.35 5.27
N PRO A 9 -39.97 31.54 6.30
CA PRO A 9 -39.00 30.64 6.91
C PRO A 9 -39.00 29.28 6.17
N THR A 10 -37.81 28.86 5.73
CA THR A 10 -37.56 27.52 5.20
C THR A 10 -37.53 26.50 6.33
N ALA A 11 -38.46 25.54 6.25
CA ALA A 11 -38.45 24.33 7.04
C ALA A 11 -37.17 23.52 6.75
N ARG A 12 -36.37 23.29 7.79
CA ARG A 12 -35.34 22.24 7.81
C ARG A 12 -36.01 20.98 8.33
N ASP A 13 -36.27 20.03 7.42
CA ASP A 13 -36.60 18.66 7.77
C ASP A 13 -35.40 18.01 8.45
N GLY A 14 -35.53 17.81 9.77
CA GLY A 14 -34.65 16.98 10.56
C GLY A 14 -35.02 15.52 10.38
N LEU A 15 -34.22 14.77 9.62
CA LEU A 15 -34.17 13.31 9.70
C LEU A 15 -33.25 12.91 10.86
N GLU A 16 -33.69 13.20 12.09
CA GLU A 16 -33.24 12.45 13.26
C GLU A 16 -34.18 11.25 13.41
N GLY A 17 -33.70 10.08 12.99
CA GLY A 17 -34.39 8.82 13.25
C GLY A 17 -34.56 8.61 14.76
N PRO A 18 -35.68 7.99 15.21
CA PRO A 18 -35.94 7.78 16.62
C PRO A 18 -34.84 6.89 17.20
N ARG A 19 -34.05 7.43 18.14
CA ARG A 19 -33.25 6.62 19.06
C ARG A 19 -34.23 5.89 19.98
N GLY A 20 -34.75 4.78 19.48
CA GLY A 20 -35.64 3.89 20.22
C GLY A 20 -34.94 3.32 21.44
N ASP A 21 -35.75 3.07 22.47
CA ASP A 21 -35.43 2.59 23.81
C ASP A 21 -34.83 1.16 23.81
N GLY A 22 -33.67 0.99 23.20
CA GLY A 22 -32.99 -0.31 23.02
C GLY A 22 -32.52 -0.98 24.32
N GLY A 23 -32.63 -0.32 25.47
CA GLY A 23 -32.22 -0.87 26.76
C GLY A 23 -33.13 -1.99 27.28
N ALA A 24 -34.40 -2.05 26.84
CA ALA A 24 -35.33 -3.05 27.33
C ALA A 24 -35.14 -4.43 26.65
N GLU A 25 -34.75 -4.46 25.38
CA GLU A 25 -34.56 -5.72 24.62
C GLU A 25 -33.22 -6.41 24.96
N GLU A 26 -32.12 -5.66 25.11
CA GLU A 26 -30.82 -6.24 25.54
C GLU A 26 -30.91 -6.92 26.92
N ALA A 27 -31.76 -6.39 27.81
CA ALA A 27 -32.00 -6.98 29.12
C ALA A 27 -32.75 -8.31 29.06
N CYS A 28 -33.46 -8.63 27.97
CA CYS A 28 -34.23 -9.86 27.82
C CYS A 28 -33.33 -11.07 27.51
N VAL A 29 -32.35 -10.91 26.63
CA VAL A 29 -31.50 -12.03 26.21
C VAL A 29 -30.44 -12.39 27.25
N CYS A 30 -29.89 -11.41 27.97
CA CYS A 30 -29.03 -11.68 29.13
C CYS A 30 -29.77 -12.55 30.18
N ARG A 31 -31.09 -12.31 30.38
CA ARG A 31 -31.93 -13.13 31.26
C ARG A 31 -32.14 -14.54 30.71
N MET A 32 -32.23 -14.72 29.40
CA MET A 32 -32.35 -16.05 28.79
C MET A 32 -31.07 -16.87 28.98
N GLY A 33 -29.90 -16.23 28.85
CA GLY A 33 -28.61 -16.86 29.13
C GLY A 33 -28.48 -17.35 30.57
N SER A 34 -28.95 -16.57 31.56
CA SER A 34 -28.98 -17.02 32.96
C SER A 34 -29.98 -18.14 33.20
N LEU A 35 -31.18 -18.06 32.60
CA LEU A 35 -32.19 -19.12 32.73
C LEU A 35 -31.69 -20.47 32.20
N LEU A 36 -30.94 -20.47 31.09
CA LEU A 36 -30.33 -21.69 30.56
C LEU A 36 -29.28 -22.30 31.50
N LEU A 37 -28.57 -21.48 32.26
CA LEU A 37 -27.58 -21.95 33.25
C LEU A 37 -28.23 -22.53 34.51
N ASP A 38 -29.49 -22.20 34.78
CA ASP A 38 -30.27 -22.69 35.92
C ASP A 38 -31.00 -24.02 35.63
N ILE A 39 -31.06 -24.45 34.36
CA ILE A 39 -31.66 -25.74 34.00
C ILE A 39 -30.73 -26.88 34.46
N HIS A 40 -31.23 -27.73 35.35
CA HIS A 40 -30.50 -28.89 35.88
C HIS A 40 -30.15 -29.95 34.81
N ASP A 41 -30.97 -30.07 33.78
CA ASP A 41 -30.74 -30.97 32.65
C ASP A 41 -29.85 -30.30 31.60
N PHE A 42 -28.54 -30.60 31.67
CA PHE A 42 -27.54 -30.04 30.76
C PHE A 42 -27.80 -30.35 29.29
N GLU A 43 -28.41 -31.49 28.98
CA GLU A 43 -28.66 -31.91 27.59
C GLU A 43 -29.80 -31.08 27.00
N LYS A 44 -30.91 -31.00 27.73
CA LYS A 44 -32.05 -30.15 27.35
C LYS A 44 -31.69 -28.68 27.28
N ALA A 45 -30.85 -28.18 28.19
CA ALA A 45 -30.36 -26.81 28.17
C ALA A 45 -29.50 -26.52 26.92
N THR A 46 -28.64 -27.48 26.53
CA THR A 46 -27.79 -27.37 25.34
C THR A 46 -28.62 -27.40 24.06
N GLU A 47 -29.60 -28.30 23.96
CA GLU A 47 -30.54 -28.37 22.82
C GLU A 47 -31.37 -27.11 22.68
N THR A 48 -31.88 -26.58 23.80
CA THR A 48 -32.67 -25.34 23.81
C THR A 48 -31.81 -24.15 23.36
N ALA A 49 -30.56 -24.06 23.84
CA ALA A 49 -29.63 -23.02 23.42
C ALA A 49 -29.37 -23.10 21.89
N LEU A 50 -29.13 -24.30 21.36
CA LEU A 50 -28.91 -24.50 19.92
C LEU A 50 -30.15 -24.09 19.09
N ALA A 51 -31.35 -24.50 19.51
CA ALA A 51 -32.59 -24.14 18.82
C ALA A 51 -32.86 -22.63 18.83
N LEU A 52 -32.46 -21.93 19.90
CA LEU A 52 -32.54 -20.46 19.96
C LEU A 52 -31.48 -19.79 19.08
N GLU A 53 -30.25 -20.31 19.06
CA GLU A 53 -29.16 -19.82 18.22
C GLU A 53 -29.52 -19.85 16.73
N GLU A 54 -30.20 -20.90 16.26
CA GLU A 54 -30.63 -21.05 14.86
C GLU A 54 -31.69 -20.02 14.45
N ARG A 55 -32.48 -19.52 15.40
CA ARG A 55 -33.58 -18.58 15.14
C ARG A 55 -33.14 -17.13 15.23
N LEU A 56 -31.99 -16.84 15.86
CA LEU A 56 -31.51 -15.49 16.06
C LEU A 56 -30.58 -15.04 14.92
N PRO A 57 -30.70 -13.78 14.46
CA PRO A 57 -29.71 -13.20 13.54
C PRO A 57 -28.34 -13.16 14.21
N LEU A 58 -27.28 -13.06 13.41
CA LEU A 58 -25.95 -12.81 13.94
C LEU A 58 -25.95 -11.46 14.66
N GLY A 59 -25.58 -11.47 15.94
CA GLY A 59 -25.66 -10.31 16.83
C GLY A 59 -25.18 -10.65 18.24
N PRO A 60 -25.14 -9.67 19.16
CA PRO A 60 -24.65 -9.86 20.53
C PRO A 60 -25.42 -10.95 21.27
N ASP A 61 -26.73 -11.02 21.04
CA ASP A 61 -27.66 -11.98 21.64
C ASP A 61 -27.34 -13.44 21.27
N ARG A 62 -27.16 -13.71 19.98
CA ARG A 62 -26.75 -15.03 19.49
C ARG A 62 -25.38 -15.42 20.03
N LEU A 63 -24.43 -14.48 20.07
CA LEU A 63 -23.09 -14.72 20.61
C LEU A 63 -23.12 -15.01 22.11
N ALA A 64 -23.97 -14.31 22.87
CA ALA A 64 -24.17 -14.56 24.29
C ALA A 64 -24.72 -15.97 24.55
N LEU A 65 -25.71 -16.41 23.75
CA LEU A 65 -26.23 -17.78 23.83
C LEU A 65 -25.19 -18.84 23.50
N MET A 66 -24.39 -18.64 22.45
CA MET A 66 -23.29 -19.58 22.12
C MET A 66 -22.28 -19.69 23.26
N ARG A 67 -21.92 -18.57 23.90
CA ARG A 67 -21.03 -18.55 25.07
C ARG A 67 -21.66 -19.27 26.27
N SER A 68 -22.95 -19.08 26.53
CA SER A 68 -23.69 -19.84 27.54
C SER A 68 -23.68 -21.34 27.24
N ARG A 69 -23.85 -21.74 25.97
CA ARG A 69 -23.75 -23.13 25.53
C ARG A 69 -22.35 -23.71 25.80
N LEU A 70 -21.29 -22.97 25.49
CA LEU A 70 -19.91 -23.38 25.81
C LEU A 70 -19.69 -23.50 27.32
N ALA A 71 -20.27 -22.61 28.12
CA ALA A 71 -20.18 -22.70 29.58
C ALA A 71 -20.90 -23.95 30.12
N LEU A 72 -22.06 -24.29 29.57
CA LEU A 72 -22.81 -25.51 29.91
C LEU A 72 -22.02 -26.78 29.57
N THR A 73 -21.41 -26.86 28.38
CA THR A 73 -20.62 -28.03 27.98
C THR A 73 -19.36 -28.19 28.83
N LYS A 74 -18.69 -27.08 29.17
CA LYS A 74 -17.55 -27.07 30.12
C LYS A 74 -17.99 -27.53 31.52
N ARG A 75 -19.11 -27.03 32.05
CA ARG A 75 -19.67 -27.50 33.35
C ARG A 75 -20.02 -28.99 33.33
N ARG A 76 -20.65 -29.48 32.24
CA ARG A 76 -20.96 -30.91 32.07
C ARG A 76 -19.69 -31.76 32.15
N SER A 77 -18.62 -31.37 31.44
CA SER A 77 -17.33 -32.08 31.49
C SER A 77 -16.71 -32.13 32.90
N GLN A 78 -16.86 -31.05 33.67
CA GLN A 78 -16.37 -30.98 35.05
C GLN A 78 -17.21 -31.83 36.01
N ALA A 79 -18.53 -31.83 35.86
CA ALA A 79 -19.44 -32.62 36.71
C ALA A 79 -19.29 -34.13 36.51
N SER A 80 -18.85 -34.57 35.33
CA SER A 80 -18.65 -35.99 35.02
C SER A 80 -17.38 -36.64 35.63
N SER A 81 -16.65 -35.98 36.54
CA SER A 81 -15.41 -36.52 37.14
C SER A 81 -15.42 -36.36 38.67
N PRO A 82 -15.43 -37.47 39.45
CA PRO A 82 -14.19 -38.17 39.78
C PRO A 82 -14.25 -39.72 39.88
N LEU A 83 -15.41 -40.37 39.69
CA LEU A 83 -15.61 -41.79 40.03
C LEU A 83 -15.23 -42.80 38.93
N LEU A 84 -14.89 -42.34 37.72
CA LEU A 84 -14.53 -43.18 36.56
C LEU A 84 -13.17 -42.79 35.97
N LYS A 85 -12.16 -42.57 36.82
CA LYS A 85 -10.76 -42.33 36.38
C LYS A 85 -10.06 -43.57 35.77
N SER A 86 -10.78 -44.67 35.59
CA SER A 86 -10.26 -45.91 35.05
C SER A 86 -10.71 -46.09 33.59
N ALA A 87 -9.76 -45.89 32.67
CA ALA A 87 -9.73 -46.29 31.25
C ALA A 87 -10.01 -45.21 30.18
N HIS A 88 -8.92 -44.56 29.73
CA HIS A 88 -8.49 -44.27 28.34
C HIS A 88 -9.45 -43.70 27.24
N ILE A 89 -10.70 -43.31 27.51
CA ILE A 89 -11.64 -42.80 26.46
C ILE A 89 -12.12 -41.36 26.75
N GLU A 90 -11.21 -40.40 26.93
CA GLU A 90 -11.56 -38.97 27.13
C GLU A 90 -11.09 -37.95 26.07
N PRO A 91 -10.41 -38.26 24.95
CA PRO A 91 -9.96 -37.21 24.00
C PRO A 91 -11.12 -36.48 23.30
N SER A 92 -12.22 -37.18 22.98
CA SER A 92 -13.31 -36.63 22.16
C SER A 92 -14.08 -35.44 22.76
N ARG A 93 -14.07 -35.25 24.09
CA ARG A 93 -14.82 -34.16 24.74
C ARG A 93 -14.11 -32.81 24.68
N ASN A 94 -12.79 -32.81 24.80
CA ASN A 94 -12.01 -31.58 24.68
C ASN A 94 -12.06 -31.06 23.25
N ASP A 95 -12.12 -31.96 22.27
CA ASP A 95 -12.26 -31.60 20.86
C ASP A 95 -13.59 -30.87 20.59
N ALA A 96 -14.70 -31.33 21.18
CA ALA A 96 -16.01 -30.69 21.02
C ALA A 96 -16.07 -29.27 21.63
N ASN A 97 -15.48 -29.07 22.81
CA ASN A 97 -15.40 -27.74 23.43
C ASN A 97 -14.51 -26.80 22.61
N THR A 98 -13.40 -27.30 22.07
CA THR A 98 -12.49 -26.53 21.22
C THR A 98 -13.17 -26.13 19.92
N ALA A 99 -13.89 -27.05 19.27
CA ALA A 99 -14.64 -26.76 18.05
C ALA A 99 -15.76 -25.72 18.28
N LEU A 100 -16.45 -25.78 19.43
CA LEU A 100 -17.45 -24.77 19.78
C LEU A 100 -16.83 -23.40 20.06
N GLU A 101 -15.66 -23.36 20.71
CA GLU A 101 -14.92 -22.12 20.97
C GLU A 101 -14.41 -21.50 19.65
N GLU A 102 -13.89 -22.30 18.72
CA GLU A 102 -13.54 -21.87 17.37
C GLU A 102 -14.76 -21.33 16.60
N GLN A 103 -15.92 -21.99 16.71
CA GLN A 103 -17.16 -21.53 16.10
C GLN A 103 -17.62 -20.18 16.67
N ILE A 104 -17.53 -19.98 17.99
CA ILE A 104 -17.83 -18.69 18.64
C ILE A 104 -16.88 -17.61 18.13
N ASN A 105 -15.57 -17.87 18.14
CA ASN A 105 -14.56 -16.92 17.66
C ASN A 105 -14.77 -16.55 16.19
N LEU A 106 -15.23 -17.49 15.36
CA LEU A 106 -15.61 -17.23 13.97
C LEU A 106 -16.82 -16.28 13.90
N GLN A 107 -17.90 -16.55 14.64
CA GLN A 107 -19.11 -15.73 14.61
C GLN A 107 -18.88 -14.32 15.18
N GLU A 108 -18.09 -14.19 16.25
CA GLU A 108 -17.70 -12.88 16.80
C GLU A 108 -16.92 -12.06 15.78
N SER A 109 -15.95 -12.68 15.11
CA SER A 109 -15.18 -12.02 14.07
C SER A 109 -16.05 -11.60 12.87
N ARG A 110 -17.03 -12.42 12.47
CA ARG A 110 -18.01 -12.05 11.42
C ARG A 110 -18.89 -10.89 11.85
N TRP A 111 -19.31 -10.87 13.12
CA TRP A 111 -20.09 -9.77 13.67
C TRP A 111 -19.30 -8.46 13.67
N ASP A 112 -18.05 -8.48 14.11
CA ASP A 112 -17.19 -7.29 14.10
C ASP A 112 -16.93 -6.76 12.70
N LEU A 113 -16.75 -7.65 11.72
CA LEU A 113 -16.66 -7.28 10.31
C LEU A 113 -17.96 -6.63 9.83
N SER A 114 -19.12 -7.21 10.14
CA SER A 114 -20.43 -6.66 9.79
C SER A 114 -20.68 -5.30 10.43
N GLN A 115 -20.33 -5.11 11.70
CA GLN A 115 -20.47 -3.85 12.43
C GLN A 115 -19.64 -2.72 11.80
N ARG A 116 -18.55 -3.06 11.12
CA ARG A 116 -17.69 -2.14 10.39
C ARG A 116 -18.00 -2.10 8.90
N GLY A 117 -19.13 -2.66 8.46
CA GLY A 117 -19.53 -2.73 7.05
C GLY A 117 -18.54 -3.48 6.14
N LEU A 118 -17.76 -4.39 6.70
CA LEU A 118 -16.80 -5.26 6.01
C LEU A 118 -17.34 -6.69 5.88
N SER A 119 -18.66 -6.86 5.75
CA SER A 119 -19.33 -8.17 5.70
C SER A 119 -18.79 -9.07 4.58
N ALA A 120 -18.36 -8.51 3.44
CA ALA A 120 -17.76 -9.26 2.33
C ALA A 120 -16.47 -10.01 2.73
N PHE A 121 -15.72 -9.52 3.72
CA PHE A 121 -14.57 -10.24 4.27
C PHE A 121 -14.99 -11.37 5.23
N GLY A 122 -16.23 -11.37 5.72
CA GLY A 122 -16.78 -12.43 6.55
C GLY A 122 -16.94 -13.76 5.81
N ASP A 123 -17.17 -13.71 4.50
CA ASP A 123 -17.24 -14.91 3.67
C ASP A 123 -15.85 -15.51 3.45
N ILE A 124 -14.85 -14.66 3.22
CA ILE A 124 -13.44 -15.09 3.19
C ILE A 124 -13.01 -15.69 4.52
N LEU A 125 -13.42 -15.08 5.63
CA LEU A 125 -13.12 -15.60 6.96
C LEU A 125 -13.70 -17.02 7.15
N THR A 126 -14.91 -17.26 6.62
CA THR A 126 -15.59 -18.57 6.71
C THR A 126 -14.94 -19.62 5.81
N GLN A 127 -14.51 -19.24 4.60
CA GLN A 127 -13.97 -20.17 3.60
C GLN A 127 -12.46 -20.41 3.73
N GLY A 128 -11.68 -19.36 3.98
CA GLY A 128 -10.22 -19.37 4.00
C GLY A 128 -9.59 -19.11 5.37
N GLY A 129 -10.41 -18.91 6.40
CA GLY A 129 -9.95 -18.64 7.76
C GLY A 129 -9.42 -17.23 7.99
N ALA A 130 -9.00 -16.95 9.22
CA ALA A 130 -8.58 -15.60 9.65
C ALA A 130 -7.34 -15.11 8.90
N GLN A 131 -6.40 -15.99 8.56
CA GLN A 131 -5.20 -15.61 7.82
C GLN A 131 -5.57 -15.07 6.42
N ALA A 132 -6.44 -15.76 5.68
CA ALA A 132 -6.87 -15.32 4.35
C ALA A 132 -7.68 -14.02 4.43
N CYS A 133 -8.56 -13.90 5.42
CA CYS A 133 -9.34 -12.69 5.67
C CYS A 133 -8.43 -11.47 5.91
N VAL A 134 -7.51 -11.55 6.87
CA VAL A 134 -6.60 -10.44 7.21
C VAL A 134 -5.65 -10.11 6.06
N THR A 135 -5.17 -11.12 5.32
CA THR A 135 -4.36 -10.93 4.11
C THR A 135 -5.14 -10.13 3.06
N SER A 136 -6.40 -10.49 2.83
CA SER A 136 -7.27 -9.80 1.87
C SER A 136 -7.57 -8.37 2.31
N MET A 137 -7.82 -8.15 3.60
CA MET A 137 -8.02 -6.82 4.14
C MET A 137 -6.81 -5.90 3.91
N TYR A 138 -5.59 -6.37 4.22
CA TYR A 138 -4.37 -5.60 3.95
C TYR A 138 -4.02 -5.48 2.47
N TYR A 139 -4.60 -6.31 1.60
CA TYR A 139 -4.38 -6.21 0.16
C TYR A 139 -5.25 -5.14 -0.50
N TYR A 140 -6.56 -5.13 -0.17
CA TYR A 140 -7.55 -4.27 -0.84
C TYR A 140 -7.78 -2.93 -0.12
N LEU A 141 -7.82 -2.92 1.22
CA LEU A 141 -8.22 -1.72 1.96
C LEU A 141 -7.20 -0.56 1.90
N PRO A 142 -5.87 -0.77 1.86
CA PRO A 142 -4.93 0.34 1.72
C PRO A 142 -5.16 1.19 0.47
N LEU A 143 -5.57 0.56 -0.63
CA LEU A 143 -5.87 1.26 -1.88
C LEU A 143 -6.99 2.30 -1.67
N VAL A 144 -8.04 1.89 -0.97
CA VAL A 144 -9.18 2.75 -0.65
C VAL A 144 -8.79 3.87 0.32
N LEU A 145 -7.88 3.58 1.26
CA LEU A 145 -7.42 4.52 2.27
C LEU A 145 -6.50 5.62 1.70
N LEU A 146 -5.79 5.36 0.60
CA LEU A 146 -4.88 6.34 0.00
C LEU A 146 -5.58 7.42 -0.80
N TRP A 147 -6.80 7.16 -1.26
CA TRP A 147 -7.54 8.03 -2.15
C TRP A 147 -8.42 9.04 -1.38
N GLN A 148 -7.87 9.58 -0.29
CA GLN A 148 -8.62 10.40 0.65
C GLN A 148 -8.67 11.89 0.28
N ASP A 149 -7.75 12.40 -0.55
CA ASP A 149 -7.47 13.85 -0.57
C ASP A 149 -7.89 14.61 -1.85
N GLY A 150 -8.33 13.94 -2.92
CA GLY A 150 -8.82 14.60 -4.15
C GLY A 150 -10.35 14.61 -4.25
N GLU A 151 -11.00 15.78 -4.28
CA GLU A 151 -12.45 15.90 -4.57
C GLU A 151 -12.79 15.42 -5.99
N GLU A 152 -11.92 15.69 -6.96
CA GLU A 152 -12.14 15.33 -8.38
C GLU A 152 -12.06 13.81 -8.60
N ASP A 153 -11.11 13.12 -7.96
CA ASP A 153 -10.87 11.68 -8.12
C ASP A 153 -11.96 10.81 -7.48
N LYS A 154 -12.72 11.35 -6.50
CA LYS A 154 -13.85 10.65 -5.87
C LYS A 154 -14.93 10.30 -6.89
N SER A 155 -15.16 11.14 -7.89
CA SER A 155 -16.20 10.94 -8.89
C SER A 155 -15.94 9.70 -9.76
N ALA A 156 -14.69 9.52 -10.19
CA ALA A 156 -14.29 8.44 -11.06
C ALA A 156 -14.35 7.07 -10.35
N LEU A 157 -13.85 6.96 -9.13
CA LEU A 157 -13.96 5.71 -8.34
C LEU A 157 -15.41 5.34 -8.04
N CYS A 158 -16.23 6.33 -7.66
CA CYS A 158 -17.64 6.10 -7.37
C CYS A 158 -18.41 5.63 -8.62
N SER A 159 -18.02 6.06 -9.82
CA SER A 159 -18.69 5.66 -11.06
C SER A 159 -18.45 4.19 -11.45
N VAL A 160 -17.31 3.61 -11.05
CA VAL A 160 -16.92 2.23 -11.40
C VAL A 160 -17.37 1.23 -10.34
N ALA A 161 -17.51 1.67 -9.09
CA ALA A 161 -17.86 0.82 -7.98
C ALA A 161 -19.38 0.57 -7.91
N ASP A 162 -19.78 -0.71 -7.89
CA ASP A 162 -21.15 -1.12 -7.59
C ASP A 162 -21.56 -0.61 -6.19
N ALA A 163 -22.87 -0.48 -5.93
CA ALA A 163 -23.39 0.03 -4.65
C ALA A 163 -22.81 -0.68 -3.39
N PRO A 164 -22.60 -2.02 -3.39
CA PRO A 164 -21.94 -2.71 -2.28
C PRO A 164 -20.49 -2.26 -2.07
N SER A 165 -19.74 -2.11 -3.16
CA SER A 165 -18.36 -1.63 -3.14
C SER A 165 -18.31 -0.21 -2.60
N GLN A 166 -19.20 0.70 -3.01
CA GLN A 166 -19.25 2.06 -2.48
C GLN A 166 -19.53 2.11 -0.97
N SER A 167 -20.36 1.21 -0.45
CA SER A 167 -20.59 1.07 0.99
C SER A 167 -19.31 0.64 1.70
N LEU A 168 -18.64 -0.39 1.19
CA LEU A 168 -17.36 -0.87 1.73
C LEU A 168 -16.30 0.22 1.70
N LEU A 169 -16.22 1.01 0.61
CA LEU A 169 -15.27 2.12 0.49
C LEU A 169 -15.50 3.19 1.57
N ARG A 170 -16.76 3.54 1.85
CA ARG A 170 -17.11 4.52 2.90
C ARG A 170 -16.72 4.02 4.29
N GLU A 171 -16.98 2.76 4.58
CA GLU A 171 -16.66 2.18 5.89
C GLU A 171 -15.15 1.95 6.07
N ALA A 172 -14.45 1.54 5.02
CA ALA A 172 -12.98 1.48 5.01
C ALA A 172 -12.37 2.86 5.32
N LYS A 173 -12.93 3.94 4.77
CA LYS A 173 -12.49 5.30 5.08
C LYS A 173 -12.73 5.67 6.55
N ARG A 174 -13.88 5.32 7.12
CA ARG A 174 -14.18 5.53 8.56
C ARG A 174 -13.24 4.74 9.46
N LEU A 175 -12.88 3.52 9.05
CA LEU A 175 -11.98 2.65 9.78
C LEU A 175 -10.56 3.26 9.88
N GLY A 176 -10.06 3.83 8.78
CA GLY A 176 -8.71 4.36 8.68
C GLY A 176 -7.63 3.28 8.86
N THR A 177 -6.36 3.67 8.72
CA THR A 177 -5.22 2.74 8.86
C THR A 177 -5.13 2.16 10.28
N ARG A 178 -5.40 2.98 11.30
CA ARG A 178 -5.37 2.52 12.70
C ARG A 178 -6.48 1.51 12.99
N GLY A 179 -7.72 1.80 12.58
CA GLY A 179 -8.83 0.87 12.79
C GLY A 179 -8.64 -0.43 12.03
N LEU A 180 -7.97 -0.40 10.87
CA LEU A 180 -7.59 -1.58 10.10
C LEU A 180 -6.62 -2.48 10.89
N HIS A 181 -5.56 -1.90 11.45
CA HIS A 181 -4.64 -2.64 12.32
C HIS A 181 -5.32 -3.19 13.57
N ASP A 182 -6.16 -2.39 14.23
CA ASP A 182 -6.91 -2.81 15.42
C ASP A 182 -7.80 -4.02 15.12
N LEU A 183 -8.50 -3.98 13.98
CA LEU A 183 -9.36 -5.07 13.53
C LEU A 183 -8.55 -6.32 13.14
N ALA A 184 -7.48 -6.15 12.38
CA ALA A 184 -6.61 -7.26 12.00
C ALA A 184 -5.99 -7.96 13.22
N ASP A 185 -5.53 -7.19 14.21
CA ASP A 185 -4.97 -7.73 15.46
C ASP A 185 -6.05 -8.46 16.28
N LEU A 186 -7.27 -7.93 16.34
CA LEU A 186 -8.42 -8.56 17.00
C LEU A 186 -8.76 -9.92 16.35
N LEU A 187 -8.85 -9.94 15.02
CA LEU A 187 -9.10 -11.17 14.25
C LEU A 187 -7.97 -12.19 14.45
N CYS A 188 -6.72 -11.75 14.44
CA CYS A 188 -5.58 -12.63 14.68
C CYS A 188 -5.62 -13.22 16.09
N GLY A 189 -5.86 -12.39 17.11
CA GLY A 189 -5.89 -12.81 18.51
C GLY A 189 -6.96 -13.87 18.79
N ARG A 190 -8.17 -13.70 18.24
CA ARG A 190 -9.26 -14.68 18.39
C ARG A 190 -8.98 -16.03 17.73
N HIS A 191 -8.16 -16.04 16.69
CA HIS A 191 -7.88 -17.22 15.87
C HIS A 191 -6.46 -17.78 16.10
N GLY A 192 -5.82 -17.42 17.22
CA GLY A 192 -4.50 -17.95 17.59
C GLY A 192 -3.34 -17.50 16.68
N LEU A 193 -3.55 -16.48 15.84
CA LEU A 193 -2.52 -15.94 14.96
C LEU A 193 -1.73 -14.85 15.68
N VAL A 194 -0.41 -14.79 15.41
CA VAL A 194 0.44 -13.70 15.91
C VAL A 194 0.44 -12.57 14.87
N PRO A 195 -0.18 -11.40 15.14
CA PRO A 195 -0.35 -10.36 14.12
C PRO A 195 0.99 -9.86 13.55
N LYS A 196 2.00 -9.73 14.41
CA LYS A 196 3.37 -9.34 14.01
C LYS A 196 3.96 -10.29 12.98
N ALA A 197 3.83 -11.61 13.22
CA ALA A 197 4.37 -12.64 12.35
C ALA A 197 3.63 -12.66 11.00
N LEU A 198 2.30 -12.49 11.03
CA LEU A 198 1.51 -12.36 9.80
C LEU A 198 1.94 -11.14 8.98
N ARG A 199 2.05 -9.97 9.60
CA ARG A 199 2.49 -8.74 8.91
C ARG A 199 3.90 -8.86 8.33
N HIS A 200 4.86 -9.45 9.06
CA HIS A 200 6.20 -9.74 8.52
C HIS A 200 6.15 -10.66 7.30
N ARG A 201 5.30 -11.69 7.34
CA ARG A 201 5.10 -12.62 6.22
C ARG A 201 4.55 -11.89 4.99
N LEU A 202 3.54 -11.04 5.17
CA LEU A 202 2.93 -10.25 4.09
C LEU A 202 3.92 -9.27 3.46
N ILE A 203 4.67 -8.52 4.29
CA ILE A 203 5.72 -7.63 3.81
C ILE A 203 6.74 -8.41 2.97
N ASN A 204 7.21 -9.55 3.48
CA ASN A 204 8.20 -10.37 2.76
C ASN A 204 7.65 -10.88 1.42
N GLN A 205 6.42 -11.39 1.42
CA GLN A 205 5.77 -11.92 0.23
C GLN A 205 5.55 -10.86 -0.85
N TRP A 206 5.01 -9.69 -0.52
CA TRP A 206 4.75 -8.64 -1.50
C TRP A 206 6.03 -7.98 -2.01
N LEU A 207 7.03 -7.77 -1.14
CA LEU A 207 8.33 -7.30 -1.58
C LEU A 207 8.99 -8.28 -2.55
N ARG A 208 8.80 -9.59 -2.41
CA ARG A 208 9.32 -10.59 -3.38
C ARG A 208 8.45 -10.75 -4.63
N HIS A 209 7.13 -10.60 -4.46
CA HIS A 209 6.13 -10.86 -5.50
C HIS A 209 5.09 -9.73 -5.49
N PRO A 210 5.35 -8.60 -6.17
CA PRO A 210 4.46 -7.42 -6.14
C PRO A 210 3.06 -7.72 -6.67
N ALA A 211 2.96 -8.67 -7.61
CA ALA A 211 1.71 -9.10 -8.20
C ALA A 211 0.97 -10.20 -7.38
N LEU A 212 1.50 -10.62 -6.23
CA LEU A 212 0.89 -11.69 -5.45
C LEU A 212 -0.47 -11.25 -4.89
N ARG A 213 -1.53 -11.89 -5.41
CA ARG A 213 -2.91 -11.70 -4.95
C ARG A 213 -3.27 -12.70 -3.85
N PRO A 214 -4.15 -12.33 -2.91
CA PRO A 214 -4.82 -13.32 -2.06
C PRO A 214 -5.59 -14.32 -2.92
N ALA A 215 -5.67 -15.58 -2.49
CA ALA A 215 -6.38 -16.63 -3.24
C ALA A 215 -7.90 -16.37 -3.35
N THR A 216 -8.45 -15.60 -2.41
CA THR A 216 -9.85 -15.22 -2.36
C THR A 216 -9.98 -13.71 -2.50
N CYS A 217 -10.84 -13.27 -3.42
CA CYS A 217 -11.19 -11.86 -3.59
C CYS A 217 -12.64 -11.64 -3.15
N PRO A 218 -12.93 -10.62 -2.32
CA PRO A 218 -14.31 -10.22 -2.09
C PRO A 218 -14.95 -9.76 -3.41
N GLU A 219 -16.21 -10.15 -3.63
CA GLU A 219 -16.93 -9.78 -4.85
C GLU A 219 -16.87 -8.26 -5.11
N GLY A 220 -16.50 -7.89 -6.34
CA GLY A 220 -16.43 -6.49 -6.80
C GLY A 220 -15.15 -5.73 -6.44
N LEU A 221 -14.27 -6.23 -5.56
CA LEU A 221 -13.02 -5.52 -5.22
C LEU A 221 -11.96 -5.61 -6.32
N ASP A 222 -11.99 -6.63 -7.18
CA ASP A 222 -11.11 -6.71 -8.35
C ASP A 222 -11.30 -5.50 -9.29
N ARG A 223 -12.56 -5.06 -9.47
CA ARG A 223 -12.89 -3.88 -10.30
C ARG A 223 -12.35 -2.60 -9.69
N VAL A 224 -12.38 -2.49 -8.36
CA VAL A 224 -11.81 -1.35 -7.64
C VAL A 224 -10.29 -1.33 -7.79
N GLU A 225 -9.61 -2.48 -7.66
CA GLU A 225 -8.17 -2.57 -7.92
C GLU A 225 -7.82 -2.17 -9.36
N GLU A 226 -8.57 -2.69 -10.34
CA GLU A 226 -8.36 -2.36 -11.75
C GLU A 226 -8.57 -0.87 -12.04
N ALA A 227 -9.63 -0.27 -11.50
CA ALA A 227 -9.86 1.17 -11.58
C ALA A 227 -8.71 1.97 -10.95
N CYS A 228 -8.20 1.51 -9.80
CA CYS A 228 -7.05 2.13 -9.16
C CYS A 228 -5.78 2.05 -10.02
N LEU A 229 -5.52 0.89 -10.63
CA LEU A 229 -4.39 0.70 -11.54
C LEU A 229 -4.49 1.59 -12.78
N GLN A 230 -5.69 1.71 -13.36
CA GLN A 230 -5.94 2.57 -14.53
C GLN A 230 -5.71 4.04 -14.20
N GLN A 231 -6.23 4.52 -13.06
CA GLN A 231 -6.02 5.92 -12.67
C GLN A 231 -4.57 6.21 -12.30
N LEU A 232 -3.87 5.30 -11.63
CA LEU A 232 -2.43 5.44 -11.40
C LEU A 232 -1.66 5.49 -12.72
N ALA A 233 -2.04 4.70 -13.72
CA ALA A 233 -1.44 4.76 -15.04
C ALA A 233 -1.68 6.11 -15.75
N VAL A 234 -2.88 6.68 -15.61
CA VAL A 234 -3.20 8.03 -16.13
C VAL A 234 -2.37 9.09 -15.40
N HIS A 235 -2.37 9.09 -14.06
CA HIS A 235 -1.57 10.04 -13.28
C HIS A 235 -0.08 9.96 -13.61
N MET A 236 0.48 8.75 -13.79
CA MET A 236 1.88 8.60 -14.20
C MET A 236 2.17 9.06 -15.63
N SER A 237 1.15 9.09 -16.49
CA SER A 237 1.28 9.60 -17.85
C SER A 237 1.24 11.13 -17.87
N ASP A 238 0.38 11.73 -17.05
CA ASP A 238 0.15 13.18 -17.02
C ASP A 238 1.16 13.95 -16.17
N SER A 239 1.65 13.37 -15.07
CA SER A 239 2.41 14.16 -14.09
C SER A 239 3.87 14.42 -14.46
N GLY A 240 4.42 13.74 -15.48
CA GLY A 240 5.84 13.85 -15.89
C GLY A 240 6.87 13.66 -14.77
N SER A 241 6.43 13.32 -13.56
CA SER A 241 7.20 13.31 -12.33
C SER A 241 6.65 12.22 -11.42
N ALA A 242 7.55 11.37 -10.92
CA ALA A 242 7.17 10.22 -10.11
C ALA A 242 6.51 10.68 -8.78
N PRO A 243 5.31 10.16 -8.43
CA PRO A 243 4.53 10.64 -7.28
C PRO A 243 5.15 10.37 -5.89
N TYR A 244 6.28 9.66 -5.80
CA TYR A 244 6.85 9.17 -4.53
C TYR A 244 7.19 10.25 -3.51
N PHE A 245 7.45 11.49 -3.92
CA PHE A 245 7.81 12.56 -2.99
C PHE A 245 6.64 13.46 -2.55
N ARG A 246 5.46 13.36 -3.17
CA ARG A 246 4.32 14.23 -2.80
C ARG A 246 3.54 13.71 -1.59
N ALA A 247 3.24 12.42 -1.54
CA ALA A 247 2.31 11.83 -0.58
C ALA A 247 3.04 11.12 0.59
N GLY A 248 3.25 11.83 1.71
CA GLY A 248 3.48 11.16 3.01
C GLY A 248 4.66 11.63 3.87
N ALA A 249 5.65 12.34 3.32
CA ALA A 249 6.64 13.00 4.18
C ALA A 249 5.94 14.11 4.98
N SER A 250 6.04 14.09 6.31
CA SER A 250 5.55 15.21 7.13
C SER A 250 6.21 16.49 6.62
N VAL A 251 5.49 17.62 6.73
CA VAL A 251 6.01 18.94 6.33
C VAL A 251 7.42 19.17 6.90
N GLU A 252 7.67 18.69 8.13
CA GLU A 252 8.97 18.72 8.81
C GLU A 252 10.06 17.85 8.16
N ALA A 253 9.73 16.67 7.61
CA ALA A 253 10.69 15.84 6.88
C ALA A 253 11.03 16.45 5.50
N LYS A 254 10.08 17.14 4.87
CA LYS A 254 10.31 17.93 3.65
C LYS A 254 11.21 19.12 3.93
N GLU A 255 10.98 19.86 5.01
CA GLU A 255 11.80 21.02 5.41
C GLU A 255 13.20 20.62 5.89
N ALA A 256 13.34 19.53 6.65
CA ALA A 256 14.64 19.06 7.11
C ALA A 256 15.53 18.51 5.96
N MET A 257 14.93 17.91 4.93
CA MET A 257 15.67 17.47 3.72
C MET A 257 16.01 18.63 2.77
N LEU A 258 15.25 19.73 2.78
CA LEU A 258 15.54 20.93 1.98
C LEU A 258 16.63 21.82 2.59
N GLN A 259 16.90 21.69 3.89
CA GLN A 259 17.87 22.54 4.61
C GLN A 259 19.29 21.93 4.71
N GLY A 260 19.47 20.66 4.33
CA GLY A 260 20.79 20.01 4.23
C GLY A 260 21.22 19.87 2.77
N ASN A 261 22.19 20.69 2.35
CA ASN A 261 22.86 20.72 1.04
C ASN A 261 22.57 19.52 0.11
N ALA A 262 21.73 19.77 -0.90
CA ALA A 262 21.58 19.01 -2.14
C ALA A 262 21.51 17.47 -1.99
N ALA A 263 20.41 16.96 -1.43
CA ALA A 263 19.98 15.58 -1.65
C ALA A 263 19.17 15.45 -2.97
N PRO A 264 19.13 14.28 -3.62
CA PRO A 264 18.92 14.11 -5.06
C PRO A 264 17.44 14.22 -5.43
N ALA A 265 16.90 15.43 -5.47
CA ALA A 265 15.55 15.70 -5.95
C ALA A 265 15.46 15.72 -7.50
N ALA A 266 16.58 15.99 -8.20
CA ALA A 266 16.56 16.25 -9.64
C ALA A 266 16.50 14.97 -10.52
N ALA A 267 16.93 13.81 -10.02
CA ALA A 267 16.81 12.53 -10.72
C ALA A 267 15.52 11.80 -10.29
N SER A 268 14.39 12.49 -10.40
CA SER A 268 13.07 11.88 -10.26
C SER A 268 12.96 10.71 -11.24
N HIS A 269 12.84 9.49 -10.70
CA HIS A 269 13.23 8.25 -11.36
C HIS A 269 12.69 8.08 -12.77
N ILE A 270 13.60 8.28 -13.71
CA ILE A 270 13.50 8.17 -15.16
C ILE A 270 12.89 6.83 -15.63
N PHE A 271 13.10 5.76 -14.86
CA PHE A 271 12.41 4.50 -15.08
C PHE A 271 11.10 4.52 -14.30
N ARG A 272 10.00 4.74 -15.04
CA ARG A 272 8.64 4.63 -14.52
C ARG A 272 8.49 3.25 -13.86
N GLN A 273 8.25 3.25 -12.55
CA GLN A 273 7.81 2.05 -11.85
C GLN A 273 6.47 1.62 -12.45
N ALA A 274 6.27 0.31 -12.61
CA ALA A 274 4.98 -0.19 -13.07
C ALA A 274 3.89 0.18 -12.03
N PRO A 275 2.64 0.47 -12.43
CA PRO A 275 1.58 0.81 -11.47
C PRO A 275 1.42 -0.24 -10.36
N VAL A 276 1.66 -1.51 -10.69
CA VAL A 276 1.63 -2.63 -9.73
C VAL A 276 2.70 -2.52 -8.63
N GLU A 277 3.87 -1.95 -8.95
CA GLU A 277 4.95 -1.73 -7.99
C GLU A 277 4.57 -0.61 -7.00
N LEU A 278 3.88 0.42 -7.48
CA LEU A 278 3.31 1.46 -6.63
C LEU A 278 2.32 0.86 -5.63
N LEU A 279 1.37 0.06 -6.11
CA LEU A 279 0.39 -0.59 -5.24
C LEU A 279 1.03 -1.53 -4.23
N CYS A 280 2.08 -2.27 -4.65
CA CYS A 280 2.87 -3.07 -3.74
C CYS A 280 3.48 -2.20 -2.62
N LEU A 281 4.09 -1.08 -2.97
CA LEU A 281 4.74 -0.19 -2.01
C LEU A 281 3.73 0.41 -1.03
N GLU A 282 2.54 0.74 -1.49
CA GLU A 282 1.44 1.21 -0.67
C GLU A 282 0.91 0.17 0.31
N ARG A 283 0.70 -1.07 -0.15
CA ARG A 283 0.29 -2.18 0.71
C ARG A 283 1.34 -2.47 1.78
N VAL A 284 2.61 -2.53 1.37
CA VAL A 284 3.72 -2.81 2.28
C VAL A 284 3.89 -1.66 3.28
N ALA A 285 3.79 -0.40 2.85
CA ALA A 285 3.83 0.75 3.74
C ALA A 285 2.69 0.73 4.75
N CYS A 286 1.45 0.45 4.31
CA CYS A 286 0.32 0.31 5.22
C CYS A 286 0.58 -0.80 6.26
N VAL A 287 1.02 -1.99 5.85
CA VAL A 287 1.29 -3.11 6.77
C VAL A 287 2.46 -2.82 7.71
N ALA A 288 3.49 -2.14 7.23
CA ALA A 288 4.69 -1.80 8.00
C ALA A 288 4.48 -0.61 8.93
N THR A 289 3.43 0.20 8.73
CA THR A 289 3.14 1.36 9.57
C THR A 289 2.87 0.90 11.02
N PRO A 290 3.58 1.47 12.00
CA PRO A 290 3.40 1.08 13.40
C PRO A 290 2.08 1.63 13.95
N ARG A 291 1.42 0.80 14.76
CA ARG A 291 0.09 1.04 15.33
C ARG A 291 0.02 2.27 16.24
N HIS A 292 1.12 2.56 16.96
CA HIS A 292 1.17 3.61 17.97
C HIS A 292 2.45 4.41 17.85
N ARG A 293 2.34 5.67 17.42
CA ARG A 293 3.52 6.52 17.24
C ARG A 293 4.19 6.95 18.55
N ARG A 294 3.54 6.88 19.74
CA ARG A 294 4.26 6.96 21.05
C ARG A 294 3.49 6.86 22.39
N MET A 295 2.14 6.83 22.48
CA MET A 295 1.50 7.25 23.77
C MET A 295 0.39 6.39 24.42
N CYS A 296 0.03 5.19 23.93
CA CYS A 296 -0.97 4.37 24.65
C CYS A 296 -0.29 3.55 25.76
N ARG A 297 -0.36 4.00 27.02
CA ARG A 297 0.24 3.31 28.18
C ARG A 297 -0.35 1.92 28.44
N ASP A 298 -1.56 1.66 27.92
CA ASP A 298 -2.34 0.45 28.23
C ASP A 298 -2.04 -0.76 27.32
N VAL A 299 -1.24 -0.58 26.28
CA VAL A 299 -0.90 -1.69 25.36
C VAL A 299 0.32 -2.46 25.91
N PRO A 300 0.24 -3.80 26.06
CA PRO A 300 1.36 -4.65 26.48
C PRO A 300 2.62 -4.39 25.66
N LYS A 301 3.81 -4.46 26.29
CA LYS A 301 5.08 -4.17 25.62
C LYS A 301 5.34 -5.09 24.42
N GLU A 302 4.87 -6.33 24.48
CA GLU A 302 5.00 -7.32 23.40
C GLU A 302 4.18 -6.96 22.16
N ALA A 303 3.09 -6.19 22.34
CA ALA A 303 2.22 -5.71 21.27
C ALA A 303 2.64 -4.34 20.72
N ARG A 304 3.58 -3.65 21.38
CA ARG A 304 4.13 -2.38 20.90
C ARG A 304 5.16 -2.64 19.82
N GLU A 305 4.73 -2.52 18.58
CA GLU A 305 5.63 -2.41 17.46
C GLU A 305 6.03 -0.94 17.29
N ASP A 306 7.27 -0.64 17.65
CA ASP A 306 7.87 0.67 17.39
C ASP A 306 8.34 0.77 15.93
N VAL A 307 8.38 2.01 15.42
CA VAL A 307 8.90 2.33 14.09
C VAL A 307 10.28 1.72 13.90
N ILE A 308 11.14 1.79 14.92
CA ILE A 308 12.52 1.31 14.85
C ILE A 308 12.60 -0.20 14.65
N SER A 309 11.77 -1.02 15.31
CA SER A 309 11.74 -2.47 15.04
C SER A 309 11.27 -2.79 13.62
N ARG A 310 10.33 -2.01 13.07
CA ARG A 310 9.92 -2.14 11.66
C ARG A 310 11.03 -1.75 10.70
N CYS A 311 11.75 -0.67 10.98
CA CYS A 311 12.94 -0.28 10.24
C CYS A 311 13.99 -1.40 10.25
N ARG A 312 14.29 -1.99 11.41
CA ARG A 312 15.24 -3.12 11.52
C ARG A 312 14.81 -4.32 10.69
N PHE A 313 13.52 -4.65 10.69
CA PHE A 313 12.99 -5.75 9.87
C PHE A 313 13.16 -5.48 8.37
N LEU A 314 12.84 -4.28 7.89
CA LEU A 314 13.05 -3.89 6.49
C LEU A 314 14.54 -3.88 6.13
N LEU A 315 15.41 -3.32 6.99
CA LEU A 315 16.86 -3.33 6.79
C LEU A 315 17.42 -4.76 6.75
N GLN A 316 16.91 -5.66 7.59
CA GLN A 316 17.29 -7.08 7.52
C GLN A 316 16.97 -7.68 6.15
N MET A 317 15.82 -7.34 5.55
CA MET A 317 15.49 -7.76 4.18
C MET A 317 16.43 -7.16 3.14
N VAL A 318 16.72 -5.85 3.25
CA VAL A 318 17.61 -5.12 2.33
C VAL A 318 19.01 -5.75 2.30
N PHE A 319 19.55 -6.07 3.46
CA PHE A 319 20.89 -6.66 3.60
C PHE A 319 20.90 -8.19 3.61
N THR A 320 19.77 -8.84 3.29
CA THR A 320 19.78 -10.29 3.06
C THR A 320 20.65 -10.58 1.83
N LYS A 321 21.40 -11.69 1.88
CA LYS A 321 22.32 -12.12 0.81
C LYS A 321 21.64 -12.06 -0.56
N GLU A 322 22.39 -11.56 -1.55
CA GLU A 322 21.94 -11.24 -2.91
C GLU A 322 21.20 -12.38 -3.61
N THR A 323 21.55 -13.63 -3.35
CA THR A 323 20.93 -14.79 -4.00
C THR A 323 19.49 -15.07 -3.56
N SER A 324 18.99 -14.41 -2.51
CA SER A 324 17.68 -14.76 -1.91
C SER A 324 16.60 -13.69 -2.07
N VAL A 325 16.98 -12.47 -2.41
CA VAL A 325 16.09 -11.32 -2.56
C VAL A 325 16.63 -10.49 -3.73
N SER A 326 15.82 -10.29 -4.76
CA SER A 326 16.18 -9.50 -5.94
C SER A 326 16.49 -8.04 -5.58
N TYR A 327 17.26 -7.36 -6.44
CA TYR A 327 17.57 -5.94 -6.22
C TYR A 327 16.31 -5.07 -6.24
N ASP A 328 15.35 -5.35 -7.11
CA ASP A 328 14.04 -4.71 -7.09
C ASP A 328 13.34 -4.82 -5.72
N ALA A 329 13.30 -6.01 -5.13
CA ALA A 329 12.70 -6.21 -3.81
C ALA A 329 13.44 -5.43 -2.70
N LYS A 330 14.77 -5.29 -2.81
CA LYS A 330 15.58 -4.46 -1.89
C LYS A 330 15.30 -2.97 -2.07
N CYS A 331 15.19 -2.50 -3.32
CA CYS A 331 14.79 -1.13 -3.64
C CYS A 331 13.42 -0.81 -3.06
N ARG A 332 12.44 -1.71 -3.25
CA ARG A 332 11.10 -1.54 -2.70
C ARG A 332 11.11 -1.50 -1.17
N ALA A 333 11.88 -2.36 -0.51
CA ALA A 333 12.00 -2.36 0.94
C ALA A 333 12.56 -1.03 1.49
N LEU A 334 13.57 -0.46 0.82
CA LEU A 334 14.14 0.84 1.15
C LEU A 334 13.18 2.00 0.86
N SER A 335 12.44 1.96 -0.26
CA SER A 335 11.40 2.95 -0.55
C SER A 335 10.31 2.97 0.53
N VAL A 336 9.88 1.80 1.02
CA VAL A 336 8.96 1.72 2.17
C VAL A 336 9.61 2.28 3.42
N LEU A 337 10.87 1.94 3.70
CA LEU A 337 11.59 2.42 4.88
C LEU A 337 11.62 3.94 4.95
N PHE A 338 11.98 4.61 3.84
CA PHE A 338 12.01 6.08 3.75
C PHE A 338 10.62 6.70 3.89
N ARG A 339 9.56 5.95 3.57
CA ARG A 339 8.18 6.42 3.70
C ARG A 339 7.62 6.32 5.12
N ILE A 340 7.91 5.24 5.83
CA ILE A 340 7.28 4.95 7.13
C ILE A 340 8.02 5.55 8.33
N ALA A 341 9.25 6.02 8.14
CA ALA A 341 10.13 6.46 9.21
C ALA A 341 10.83 7.77 8.90
N SER A 342 11.01 8.60 9.92
CA SER A 342 11.82 9.82 9.82
C SER A 342 13.31 9.49 9.67
N PRO A 343 14.14 10.40 9.10
CA PRO A 343 15.57 10.18 8.97
C PRO A 343 16.25 9.82 10.29
N HIS A 344 15.84 10.44 11.40
CA HIS A 344 16.35 10.13 12.74
C HIS A 344 16.04 8.68 13.18
N GLU A 345 14.81 8.20 12.92
CA GLU A 345 14.42 6.82 13.25
C GLU A 345 15.17 5.79 12.40
N ILE A 346 15.41 6.12 11.13
CA ILE A 346 16.21 5.29 10.22
C ILE A 346 17.65 5.23 10.71
N SER A 347 18.29 6.35 11.02
CA SER A 347 19.65 6.38 11.58
C SER A 347 19.75 5.60 12.90
N ALA A 348 18.74 5.69 13.77
CA ALA A 348 18.70 4.92 15.01
C ALA A 348 18.58 3.40 14.79
N ALA A 349 17.89 2.97 13.73
CA ALA A 349 17.78 1.56 13.36
C ALA A 349 19.03 1.03 12.62
N TYR A 350 19.55 1.83 11.68
CA TYR A 350 20.65 1.48 10.78
C TYR A 350 22.03 1.64 11.42
N ARG A 351 22.18 2.58 12.36
CA ARG A 351 23.42 2.98 13.05
C ARG A 351 24.44 3.72 12.16
N PHE A 352 24.03 4.15 10.98
CA PHE A 352 24.80 4.98 10.05
C PHE A 352 23.90 6.10 9.51
N PRO A 353 24.48 7.14 8.88
CA PRO A 353 23.73 8.20 8.22
C PRO A 353 22.74 7.65 7.16
N VAL A 354 21.65 8.38 6.93
CA VAL A 354 20.61 7.99 5.96
C VAL A 354 21.15 8.13 4.53
N GLU A 355 22.10 9.04 4.33
CA GLU A 355 22.77 9.34 3.07
C GLU A 355 23.49 8.10 2.52
N ASP A 356 24.14 7.32 3.39
CA ASP A 356 24.77 6.04 3.02
C ASP A 356 23.73 5.07 2.46
N LEU A 357 22.54 5.04 3.06
CA LEU A 357 21.44 4.18 2.64
C LEU A 357 20.82 4.62 1.32
N ILE A 358 20.74 5.94 1.08
CA ILE A 358 20.35 6.50 -0.23
C ILE A 358 21.37 6.10 -1.29
N GLY A 359 22.67 6.15 -0.97
CA GLY A 359 23.73 5.65 -1.84
C GLY A 359 23.55 4.17 -2.17
N ILE A 360 23.33 3.33 -1.18
CA ILE A 360 23.07 1.89 -1.36
C ILE A 360 21.82 1.66 -2.21
N TRP A 361 20.74 2.42 -1.96
CA TRP A 361 19.51 2.35 -2.73
C TRP A 361 19.75 2.61 -4.22
N LYS A 362 20.49 3.67 -4.55
CA LYS A 362 20.89 3.96 -5.95
C LYS A 362 21.65 2.80 -6.56
N HIS A 363 22.58 2.19 -5.82
CA HIS A 363 23.34 1.06 -6.34
C HIS A 363 22.45 -0.16 -6.62
N TYR A 364 21.54 -0.51 -5.71
CA TYR A 364 20.57 -1.58 -5.96
C TYR A 364 19.64 -1.26 -7.14
N PHE A 365 19.22 -0.01 -7.28
CA PHE A 365 18.36 0.41 -8.38
C PHE A 365 19.01 0.19 -9.76
N TYR A 366 20.28 0.57 -9.92
CA TYR A 366 20.98 0.32 -11.18
C TYR A 366 21.28 -1.15 -11.43
N MET A 367 21.51 -1.95 -10.38
CA MET A 367 21.68 -3.39 -10.51
C MET A 367 20.40 -4.08 -10.98
N ASP A 368 19.26 -3.67 -10.46
CA ASP A 368 17.95 -4.10 -10.93
C ASP A 368 17.71 -3.70 -12.40
N ILE A 369 18.07 -2.48 -12.80
CA ILE A 369 18.02 -2.05 -14.21
C ILE A 369 18.93 -2.94 -15.08
N PHE A 370 20.16 -3.20 -14.66
CA PHE A 370 21.09 -4.05 -15.41
C PHE A 370 20.57 -5.48 -15.56
N GLU A 371 19.98 -6.06 -14.51
CA GLU A 371 19.33 -7.37 -14.58
C GLU A 371 18.18 -7.39 -15.59
N ARG A 372 17.28 -6.38 -15.55
CA ARG A 372 16.16 -6.28 -16.51
C ARG A 372 16.60 -6.07 -17.95
N LEU A 373 17.67 -5.31 -18.17
CA LEU A 373 18.23 -5.05 -19.50
C LEU A 373 19.17 -6.15 -20.00
N GLY A 374 19.39 -7.21 -19.21
CA GLY A 374 20.29 -8.31 -19.55
C GLY A 374 21.76 -7.90 -19.63
N VAL A 375 22.16 -6.85 -18.89
CA VAL A 375 23.53 -6.36 -18.82
C VAL A 375 24.22 -7.04 -17.63
N PRO A 376 25.18 -7.96 -17.84
CA PRO A 376 25.83 -8.65 -16.75
C PRO A 376 26.72 -7.69 -15.96
N GLN A 377 26.40 -7.49 -14.69
CA GLN A 377 27.20 -6.71 -13.74
C GLN A 377 27.30 -7.44 -12.41
N ASP A 378 28.47 -7.34 -11.77
CA ASP A 378 28.69 -7.83 -10.42
C ASP A 378 28.53 -6.67 -9.44
N PHE A 379 27.80 -6.87 -8.34
CA PHE A 379 27.49 -5.80 -7.39
C PHE A 379 28.76 -5.17 -6.81
N LYS A 380 29.73 -5.98 -6.39
CA LYS A 380 30.96 -5.50 -5.79
C LYS A 380 31.77 -4.66 -6.80
N ARG A 381 31.92 -5.16 -8.03
CA ARG A 381 32.57 -4.41 -9.11
C ARG A 381 31.84 -3.12 -9.44
N PHE A 382 30.51 -3.15 -9.51
CA PHE A 382 29.72 -1.97 -9.78
C PHE A 382 29.88 -0.92 -8.68
N TYR A 383 29.87 -1.35 -7.42
CA TYR A 383 30.07 -0.49 -6.26
C TYR A 383 31.44 0.19 -6.29
N GLU A 384 32.51 -0.56 -6.55
CA GLU A 384 33.91 -0.08 -6.50
C GLU A 384 34.37 0.67 -7.77
N CYS A 385 33.71 0.46 -8.92
CA CYS A 385 34.16 1.05 -10.19
C CYS A 385 33.91 2.55 -10.31
N SER A 386 34.70 3.20 -11.18
CA SER A 386 34.42 4.55 -11.65
C SER A 386 33.13 4.55 -12.48
N LYS A 387 32.09 5.25 -11.98
CA LYS A 387 30.78 5.35 -12.64
C LYS A 387 30.88 6.01 -14.02
N ALA A 388 31.75 7.01 -14.18
CA ALA A 388 32.06 7.61 -15.47
C ALA A 388 32.72 6.62 -16.45
N GLY A 389 33.66 5.80 -15.97
CA GLY A 389 34.28 4.75 -16.79
C GLY A 389 33.28 3.69 -17.23
N LEU A 390 32.42 3.25 -16.32
CA LEU A 390 31.36 2.30 -16.59
C LEU A 390 30.36 2.86 -17.62
N ALA A 391 29.88 4.09 -17.42
CA ALA A 391 28.94 4.74 -18.34
C ALA A 391 29.47 4.78 -19.78
N ARG A 392 30.75 5.15 -19.97
CA ARG A 392 31.40 5.13 -21.29
C ARG A 392 31.56 3.71 -21.86
N SER A 393 31.80 2.72 -21.01
CA SER A 393 31.87 1.31 -21.44
C SER A 393 30.51 0.82 -21.93
N LEU A 394 29.45 1.06 -21.15
CA LEU A 394 28.07 0.71 -21.50
C LEU A 394 27.63 1.43 -22.77
N TRP A 395 27.95 2.72 -22.91
CA TRP A 395 27.67 3.49 -24.12
C TRP A 395 28.24 2.84 -25.38
N ARG A 396 29.55 2.52 -25.38
CA ARG A 396 30.20 1.92 -26.55
C ARG A 396 29.58 0.58 -26.96
N GLN A 397 29.08 -0.18 -25.99
CA GLN A 397 28.47 -1.50 -26.22
C GLN A 397 26.99 -1.41 -26.62
N HIS A 398 26.28 -0.37 -26.19
CA HIS A 398 24.81 -0.35 -26.18
C HIS A 398 24.17 0.92 -26.73
N GLN A 399 24.92 1.82 -27.36
CA GLN A 399 24.41 3.09 -27.92
C GLN A 399 23.27 2.95 -28.96
N ALA A 400 23.05 1.76 -29.52
CA ALA A 400 21.97 1.50 -30.46
C ALA A 400 20.66 1.08 -29.79
N ASP A 401 20.72 0.68 -28.51
CA ASP A 401 19.58 0.20 -27.75
C ASP A 401 19.01 1.34 -26.90
N SER A 402 17.83 1.82 -27.30
CA SER A 402 17.16 2.96 -26.67
C SER A 402 17.01 2.84 -25.14
N GLN A 403 16.68 1.65 -24.62
CA GLN A 403 16.48 1.45 -23.18
C GLN A 403 17.80 1.51 -22.41
N LYS A 404 18.87 0.99 -23.00
CA LYS A 404 20.22 1.05 -22.41
C LYS A 404 20.80 2.45 -22.49
N VAL A 405 20.53 3.19 -23.57
CA VAL A 405 20.87 4.62 -23.68
C VAL A 405 20.18 5.42 -22.57
N GLN A 406 18.90 5.18 -22.30
CA GLN A 406 18.19 5.79 -21.16
C GLN A 406 18.85 5.45 -19.81
N ALA A 407 19.25 4.18 -19.62
CA ALA A 407 19.92 3.75 -18.40
C ALA A 407 21.27 4.43 -18.20
N VAL A 408 22.05 4.60 -19.27
CA VAL A 408 23.32 5.31 -19.24
C VAL A 408 23.11 6.80 -18.93
N ALA A 409 22.13 7.45 -19.54
CA ALA A 409 21.80 8.84 -19.26
C ALA A 409 21.40 9.04 -17.79
N ALA A 410 20.50 8.20 -17.27
CA ALA A 410 20.10 8.23 -15.87
C ALA A 410 21.31 8.03 -14.93
N LEU A 411 22.16 7.02 -15.22
CA LEU A 411 23.37 6.74 -14.45
C LEU A 411 24.30 7.96 -14.39
N CYS A 412 24.44 8.68 -15.50
CA CYS A 412 25.26 9.88 -15.56
C CYS A 412 24.70 11.02 -14.73
N LEU A 413 23.37 11.20 -14.68
CA LEU A 413 22.74 12.20 -13.81
C LEU A 413 22.93 11.83 -12.33
N ASP A 414 22.62 10.58 -11.96
CA ASP A 414 22.59 10.15 -10.57
C ASP A 414 23.96 10.14 -9.87
N PHE A 415 25.02 9.91 -10.66
CA PHE A 415 26.41 9.87 -10.20
C PHE A 415 27.22 11.08 -10.69
N SER A 416 26.55 12.15 -11.15
CA SER A 416 27.16 13.44 -11.51
C SER A 416 28.37 13.29 -12.45
N VAL A 417 28.18 12.58 -13.57
CA VAL A 417 29.22 12.39 -14.57
C VAL A 417 29.37 13.66 -15.40
N ASN A 418 30.38 14.47 -15.09
CA ASN A 418 30.61 15.77 -15.72
C ASN A 418 31.52 15.65 -16.95
N ASP A 419 30.97 15.20 -18.08
CA ASP A 419 31.67 15.13 -19.37
C ASP A 419 30.77 15.72 -20.47
N SER A 420 31.06 16.96 -20.86
CA SER A 420 30.21 17.74 -21.77
C SER A 420 30.08 17.11 -23.17
N ARG A 421 31.16 16.53 -23.70
CA ARG A 421 31.14 15.85 -25.02
C ARG A 421 30.36 14.55 -24.96
N PHE A 422 30.48 13.83 -23.83
CA PHE A 422 29.71 12.63 -23.62
C PHE A 422 28.21 12.94 -23.51
N TRP A 423 27.83 13.99 -22.77
CA TRP A 423 26.46 14.49 -22.71
C TRP A 423 25.92 14.91 -24.08
N ALA A 424 26.71 15.59 -24.91
CA ALA A 424 26.32 15.93 -26.27
C ALA A 424 25.94 14.67 -27.09
N SER A 425 26.73 13.60 -26.95
CA SER A 425 26.49 12.32 -27.62
C SER A 425 25.23 11.62 -27.10
N ILE A 426 25.01 11.64 -25.78
CA ILE A 426 23.79 11.11 -25.15
C ILE A 426 22.55 11.85 -25.68
N LEU A 427 22.56 13.18 -25.64
CA LEU A 427 21.44 14.02 -26.07
C LEU A 427 21.08 13.79 -27.55
N GLN A 428 22.09 13.72 -28.42
CA GLN A 428 21.89 13.41 -29.85
C GLN A 428 21.28 12.02 -30.07
N SER A 429 21.72 11.01 -29.31
CA SER A 429 21.14 9.67 -29.40
C SER A 429 19.70 9.62 -28.89
N LEU A 430 19.40 10.29 -27.77
CA LEU A 430 18.03 10.39 -27.24
C LEU A 430 17.08 11.04 -28.25
N GLN A 431 17.54 12.08 -28.93
CA GLN A 431 16.83 12.72 -30.04
C GLN A 431 16.64 11.75 -31.22
N GLY A 432 17.71 11.04 -31.62
CA GLY A 432 17.67 10.05 -32.71
C GLY A 432 16.69 8.91 -32.46
N HIS A 433 16.55 8.47 -31.21
CA HIS A 433 15.57 7.47 -30.78
C HIS A 433 14.17 8.05 -30.53
N ARG A 434 13.97 9.37 -30.72
CA ARG A 434 12.69 10.07 -30.51
C ARG A 434 12.12 9.93 -29.10
N LEU A 435 13.00 9.86 -28.10
CA LEU A 435 12.62 9.73 -26.69
C LEU A 435 12.31 11.10 -26.08
N HIS A 436 11.35 11.83 -26.64
CA HIS A 436 11.12 13.24 -26.34
C HIS A 436 10.75 13.53 -24.89
N ASP A 437 9.88 12.70 -24.28
CA ASP A 437 9.49 12.86 -22.88
C ASP A 437 10.69 12.69 -21.95
N PHE A 438 11.45 11.62 -22.17
CA PHE A 438 12.63 11.33 -21.37
C PHE A 438 13.72 12.39 -21.56
N LEU A 439 13.93 12.84 -22.79
CA LEU A 439 14.85 13.92 -23.12
C LEU A 439 14.49 15.21 -22.39
N ARG A 440 13.20 15.59 -22.35
CA ARG A 440 12.73 16.74 -21.57
C ARG A 440 13.11 16.60 -20.09
N ASP A 441 12.86 15.43 -19.51
CA ASP A 441 13.12 15.19 -18.08
C ASP A 441 14.65 15.24 -17.80
N VAL A 442 15.47 14.71 -18.70
CA VAL A 442 16.94 14.83 -18.64
C VAL A 442 17.39 16.28 -18.76
N LEU A 443 16.82 17.06 -19.66
CA LEU A 443 17.18 18.48 -19.83
C LEU A 443 16.84 19.31 -18.59
N VAL A 444 15.69 19.04 -17.95
CA VAL A 444 15.31 19.68 -16.68
C VAL A 444 16.33 19.31 -15.60
N ALA A 445 16.64 18.02 -15.45
CA ALA A 445 17.62 17.56 -14.45
C ALA A 445 19.03 18.12 -14.70
N LEU A 446 19.47 18.18 -15.97
CA LEU A 446 20.74 18.80 -16.35
C LEU A 446 20.75 20.29 -15.99
N HIS A 447 19.66 21.01 -16.27
CA HIS A 447 19.54 22.42 -15.97
C HIS A 447 19.59 22.71 -14.46
N GLU A 448 18.86 21.94 -13.67
CA GLU A 448 18.79 22.12 -12.22
C GLU A 448 20.07 21.71 -11.49
N GLY A 449 20.79 20.70 -11.98
CA GLY A 449 21.87 20.05 -11.22
C GLY A 449 23.27 20.10 -11.82
N LEU A 450 23.42 20.22 -13.14
CA LEU A 450 24.72 20.02 -13.81
C LEU A 450 25.21 21.21 -14.65
N ILE A 451 24.35 22.14 -15.08
CA ILE A 451 24.80 23.26 -15.95
C ILE A 451 25.84 24.15 -15.26
N ALA A 452 25.79 24.29 -13.93
CA ALA A 452 26.81 25.03 -13.18
C ALA A 452 28.18 24.33 -13.18
N ASP A 453 28.19 23.00 -13.23
CA ASP A 453 29.40 22.18 -13.09
C ASP A 453 29.95 21.64 -14.42
N LEU A 454 29.16 21.71 -15.49
CA LEU A 454 29.57 21.28 -16.82
C LEU A 454 30.49 22.33 -17.46
N PRO A 455 31.68 21.94 -17.93
CA PRO A 455 32.57 22.86 -18.63
C PRO A 455 31.89 23.37 -19.91
N HIS A 456 32.03 24.67 -20.20
CA HIS A 456 31.58 25.26 -21.44
C HIS A 456 32.27 24.59 -22.63
N ASP A 457 31.55 23.69 -23.31
CA ASP A 457 32.01 23.01 -24.51
C ASP A 457 31.10 23.36 -25.70
N PRO A 458 31.68 23.72 -26.85
CA PRO A 458 30.90 24.10 -28.03
C PRO A 458 30.07 22.94 -28.59
N GLY A 459 30.49 21.69 -28.39
CA GLY A 459 29.76 20.50 -28.82
C GLY A 459 28.46 20.30 -28.04
N LEU A 460 28.51 20.47 -26.72
CA LEU A 460 27.29 20.45 -25.88
C LEU A 460 26.34 21.60 -26.26
N SER A 461 26.89 22.80 -26.45
CA SER A 461 26.10 23.96 -26.87
C SER A 461 25.42 23.75 -28.22
N ALA A 462 26.14 23.16 -29.19
CA ALA A 462 25.59 22.80 -30.49
C ALA A 462 24.52 21.71 -30.41
N ALA A 463 24.71 20.69 -29.57
CA ALA A 463 23.71 19.65 -29.33
C ALA A 463 22.43 20.25 -28.74
N LEU A 464 22.54 21.09 -27.70
CA LEU A 464 21.40 21.80 -27.10
C LEU A 464 20.69 22.72 -28.11
N ALA A 465 21.45 23.45 -28.93
CA ALA A 465 20.87 24.27 -30.00
C ALA A 465 20.13 23.41 -31.04
N GLY A 466 20.65 22.24 -31.39
CA GLY A 466 20.02 21.27 -32.29
C GLY A 466 18.65 20.81 -31.79
N LEU A 467 18.52 20.56 -30.48
CA LEU A 467 17.26 20.13 -29.85
C LEU A 467 16.15 21.19 -29.98
N ILE A 468 16.49 22.47 -30.08
CA ILE A 468 15.52 23.58 -30.20
C ILE A 468 15.27 23.93 -31.67
N THR A 469 16.33 23.96 -32.48
CA THR A 469 16.28 24.45 -33.86
C THR A 469 15.54 23.49 -34.79
N GLU A 470 15.69 22.16 -34.62
CA GLU A 470 14.98 21.17 -35.42
C GLU A 470 13.45 21.23 -35.26
N PRO A 471 12.87 21.20 -34.03
CA PRO A 471 11.43 21.39 -33.85
C PRO A 471 10.92 22.73 -34.38
N ALA A 472 11.69 23.81 -34.17
CA ALA A 472 11.32 25.13 -34.68
C ALA A 472 11.29 25.19 -36.21
N ALA A 473 12.23 24.51 -36.89
CA ALA A 473 12.23 24.37 -38.34
C ALA A 473 11.05 23.53 -38.84
N ALA A 474 10.74 22.42 -38.16
CA ALA A 474 9.59 21.57 -38.48
C ALA A 474 8.25 22.31 -38.32
N LEU A 475 8.08 23.09 -37.25
CA LEU A 475 6.89 23.94 -37.04
C LEU A 475 6.75 25.03 -38.12
N LYS A 476 7.87 25.67 -38.51
CA LYS A 476 7.86 26.63 -39.63
C LYS A 476 7.46 25.96 -40.95
N ALA A 477 8.00 24.77 -41.23
CA ALA A 477 7.65 24.02 -42.44
C ALA A 477 6.16 23.62 -42.46
N TRP A 478 5.62 23.16 -41.32
CA TRP A 478 4.20 22.86 -41.16
C TRP A 478 3.32 24.10 -41.37
N ALA A 479 3.68 25.23 -40.78
CA ALA A 479 2.94 26.49 -40.94
C ALA A 479 2.92 26.97 -42.39
N CYS A 480 4.04 26.84 -43.11
CA CYS A 480 4.12 27.16 -44.53
C CYS A 480 3.31 26.19 -45.40
N ALA A 481 3.27 24.90 -45.05
CA ALA A 481 2.48 23.91 -45.79
C ALA A 481 0.96 24.11 -45.63
N GLY A 482 0.50 24.55 -44.45
CA GLY A 482 -0.91 24.88 -44.19
C GLY A 482 -1.40 26.12 -44.96
N ALA A 483 -0.50 27.03 -45.36
CA ALA A 483 -0.85 28.17 -46.19
C ALA A 483 -1.09 27.81 -47.68
N ALA A 484 -0.58 26.66 -48.14
CA ALA A 484 -0.67 26.24 -49.53
C ALA A 484 -1.93 25.40 -49.85
N SER A 485 -2.74 25.02 -48.85
CA SER A 485 -3.92 24.15 -49.02
C SER A 485 -5.27 24.85 -48.89
N GLN A 486 -5.33 26.19 -48.74
CA GLN A 486 -6.59 26.91 -48.91
C GLN A 486 -6.96 26.95 -50.40
N PRO A 487 -8.08 26.35 -50.84
CA PRO A 487 -8.53 26.51 -52.21
C PRO A 487 -8.84 27.99 -52.45
N PRO A 488 -8.53 28.54 -53.64
CA PRO A 488 -8.87 29.91 -53.96
C PRO A 488 -10.38 30.07 -53.84
N CYS A 489 -10.83 30.89 -52.88
CA CYS A 489 -12.18 31.41 -52.87
C CYS A 489 -12.36 32.18 -54.17
N THR A 490 -13.06 31.56 -55.11
CA THR A 490 -13.50 32.20 -56.35
C THR A 490 -14.53 33.25 -55.97
N ALA A 491 -14.22 34.51 -56.28
CA ALA A 491 -15.09 35.67 -56.11
C ALA A 491 -16.11 35.76 -57.25
#